data_AF-A0A923I658-F1
#
_entry.id   AF-A0A923I658-F1
#
_cell.length_a   1.000
_cell.length_b   1.000
_cell.length_c   1.000
_cell.angle_alpha   90.00
_cell.angle_beta   90.00
_cell.angle_gamma   90.00
#
_symmetry.space_group_name_H-M   'P 1'
#
loop_
_entity.id
_entity.type
_entity.pdbx_description
1 polymer ?
#
loop_
_entity_poly.entity_id
_entity_poly.type
_entity_poly.pdbx_seq_one_letter_code
_entity_poly.pdbx_strand_id
1 'polypeptide(L)'
;MSTSVYLNRASLVVLFVGFSSLNCVAAVGDELKLIAEKVNALNAHFPVNSITTNDVAVVALDETQRLDQELQTWYVSAGRDCRQRFFVNDCLKKIQLERREYLPVIRRVSQEAKALQRQLRVLAADERLAKEQIKEK
;
A
#
# COMPACT_ATOMS: atom_id res chain seq x y z
N MET A 1 -59.32 48.58 38.78
CA MET A 1 -59.38 47.51 37.74
C MET A 1 -58.76 48.04 36.46
N SER A 2 -58.10 47.17 35.70
CA SER A 2 -57.36 47.38 34.44
C SER A 2 -55.87 47.70 34.57
N THR A 3 -55.10 46.64 34.85
CA THR A 3 -53.66 46.52 34.56
C THR A 3 -53.48 46.04 33.11
N SER A 4 -52.85 46.85 32.26
CA SER A 4 -52.44 46.42 30.91
C SER A 4 -51.02 45.84 30.98
N VAL A 5 -50.90 44.56 30.65
CA VAL A 5 -49.64 43.80 30.62
C VAL A 5 -49.15 43.80 29.17
N TYR A 6 -48.07 44.56 28.89
CA TYR A 6 -47.35 44.43 27.63
C TYR A 6 -46.22 43.41 27.80
N LEU A 7 -46.49 42.17 27.37
CA LEU A 7 -45.47 41.18 27.02
C LEU A 7 -44.64 41.73 25.87
N ASN A 8 -43.34 41.94 26.08
CA ASN A 8 -42.40 42.14 24.97
C ASN A 8 -41.46 40.93 24.87
N ARG A 9 -41.73 40.09 23.88
CA ARG A 9 -40.93 38.94 23.45
C ARG A 9 -39.72 39.45 22.69
N ALA A 10 -38.56 39.52 23.34
CA ALA A 10 -37.27 39.63 22.65
C ALA A 10 -36.71 38.21 22.46
N SER A 11 -37.16 37.54 21.39
CA SER A 11 -36.51 36.32 20.89
C SER A 11 -35.21 36.71 20.21
N LEU A 12 -34.09 36.51 20.91
CA LEU A 12 -32.75 36.69 20.39
C LEU A 12 -32.36 35.41 19.64
N VAL A 13 -32.65 35.37 18.34
CA VAL A 13 -32.27 34.27 17.44
C VAL A 13 -30.79 34.41 17.12
N VAL A 14 -29.97 33.62 17.81
CA VAL A 14 -28.54 33.48 17.52
C VAL A 14 -28.39 32.62 16.25
N LEU A 15 -28.15 33.24 15.10
CA LEU A 15 -27.74 32.56 13.88
C LEU A 15 -26.25 32.19 13.97
N PHE A 16 -25.95 31.07 14.63
CA PHE A 16 -24.70 30.34 14.38
C PHE A 16 -24.85 29.61 13.04
N VAL A 17 -24.49 30.27 11.94
CA VAL A 17 -24.31 29.58 10.66
C VAL A 17 -23.01 28.77 10.80
N GLY A 18 -23.20 27.47 11.02
CA GLY A 18 -22.13 26.49 11.22
C GLY A 18 -21.14 26.49 10.06
N PHE A 19 -19.90 26.85 10.38
CA PHE A 19 -18.73 26.63 9.54
C PHE A 19 -18.32 25.16 9.65
N SER A 20 -19.15 24.27 9.11
CA SER A 20 -18.94 22.82 9.12
C SER A 20 -18.21 22.38 7.85
N SER A 21 -16.93 22.74 7.72
CA SER A 21 -16.08 22.20 6.65
C SER A 21 -14.60 22.12 7.05
N LEU A 22 -14.33 21.62 8.25
CA LEU A 22 -13.01 21.05 8.55
C LEU A 22 -13.16 19.60 8.97
N ASN A 23 -12.66 18.72 8.10
CA ASN A 23 -11.84 17.54 8.42
C ASN A 23 -12.12 16.38 7.45
N CYS A 24 -11.45 16.41 6.29
CA CYS A 24 -11.23 15.20 5.49
C CYS A 24 -9.87 15.27 4.79
N VAL A 25 -8.79 15.49 5.57
CA VAL A 25 -7.40 15.54 5.04
C VAL A 25 -6.46 14.58 5.80
N ALA A 26 -6.96 13.78 6.75
CA ALA A 26 -6.12 12.91 7.58
C ALA A 26 -5.92 11.48 7.03
N ALA A 27 -6.75 11.00 6.09
CA ALA A 27 -6.81 9.57 5.75
C ALA A 27 -5.56 9.02 5.03
N VAL A 28 -4.79 9.84 4.31
CA VAL A 28 -3.67 9.38 3.46
C VAL A 28 -2.44 8.96 4.27
N GLY A 29 -2.26 9.53 5.46
CA GLY A 29 -1.10 9.25 6.31
C GLY A 29 -1.13 7.88 6.98
N ASP A 30 -2.32 7.37 7.28
CA ASP A 30 -2.48 6.09 7.98
C ASP A 30 -2.31 4.89 7.03
N GLU A 31 -2.71 5.03 5.76
CA GLU A 31 -2.50 3.99 4.74
C GLU A 31 -1.02 3.72 4.48
N LEU A 32 -0.18 4.77 4.42
CA LEU A 32 1.26 4.61 4.23
C LEU A 32 1.93 3.90 5.41
N LYS A 33 1.53 4.21 6.65
CA LYS A 33 2.04 3.55 7.85
C LYS A 33 1.74 2.06 7.85
N LEU A 34 0.52 1.68 7.45
CA LEU A 34 0.13 0.28 7.33
C LEU A 34 0.97 -0.44 6.27
N ILE A 35 1.21 0.20 5.12
CA ILE A 35 2.11 -0.35 4.09
C ILE A 35 3.52 -0.52 4.64
N ALA A 36 4.05 0.46 5.37
CA ALA A 36 5.37 0.39 5.99
C ALA A 36 5.48 -0.79 6.98
N GLU A 37 4.48 -0.98 7.82
CA GLU A 37 4.40 -2.13 8.75
C GLU A 37 4.40 -3.45 7.99
N LYS A 38 3.57 -3.58 6.93
CA LYS A 38 3.54 -4.77 6.08
C LYS A 38 4.87 -5.03 5.37
N VAL A 39 5.57 -3.99 4.91
CA VAL A 39 6.90 -4.13 4.29
C VAL A 39 7.94 -4.61 5.30
N ASN A 40 7.88 -4.09 6.53
CA ASN A 40 8.75 -4.54 7.62
C ASN A 40 8.46 -6.00 8.00
N ALA A 41 7.18 -6.37 8.09
CA ALA A 41 6.75 -7.74 8.32
C ALA A 41 7.19 -8.67 7.18
N LEU A 42 7.07 -8.24 5.92
CA LEU A 42 7.55 -8.99 4.75
C LEU A 42 9.07 -9.24 4.84
N ASN A 43 9.85 -8.22 5.22
CA ASN A 43 11.29 -8.37 5.35
C ASN A 43 11.70 -9.30 6.50
N ALA A 44 10.94 -9.27 7.61
CA ALA A 44 11.13 -10.18 8.73
C ALA A 44 10.73 -11.62 8.39
N HIS A 45 9.66 -11.79 7.59
CA HIS A 45 9.15 -13.09 7.15
C HIS A 45 10.08 -13.73 6.10
N PHE A 46 10.62 -12.93 5.18
CA PHE A 46 11.56 -13.38 4.15
C PHE A 46 12.93 -12.70 4.27
N PRO A 47 13.78 -13.09 5.25
CA PRO A 47 15.17 -12.64 5.30
C PRO A 47 15.94 -12.97 4.02
N VAL A 48 17.09 -12.34 3.82
CA VAL A 48 17.95 -12.61 2.66
C VAL A 48 18.31 -14.10 2.59
N ASN A 49 18.12 -14.70 1.42
CA ASN A 49 18.38 -16.12 1.14
C ASN A 49 17.51 -17.12 1.94
N SER A 50 16.38 -16.70 2.52
CA SER A 50 15.50 -17.64 3.25
C SER A 50 14.59 -18.46 2.33
N ILE A 51 14.42 -18.06 1.06
CA ILE A 51 13.53 -18.72 0.10
C ILE A 51 14.26 -19.90 -0.54
N THR A 52 13.99 -21.11 -0.04
CA THR A 52 14.71 -22.34 -0.44
C THR A 52 13.83 -23.39 -1.12
N THR A 53 12.50 -23.32 -0.98
CA THR A 53 11.55 -24.28 -1.57
C THR A 53 10.57 -23.61 -2.52
N ASN A 54 9.96 -24.38 -3.41
CA ASN A 54 8.95 -23.87 -4.35
C ASN A 54 7.76 -23.29 -3.60
N ASP A 55 7.26 -23.99 -2.58
CA ASP A 55 6.10 -23.55 -1.81
C ASP A 55 6.35 -22.17 -1.15
N VAL A 56 7.53 -21.97 -0.55
CA VAL A 56 7.92 -20.69 0.03
C VAL A 56 8.05 -19.61 -1.04
N ALA A 57 8.58 -19.93 -2.23
CA ALA A 57 8.65 -18.99 -3.34
C ALA A 57 7.27 -18.58 -3.88
N VAL A 58 6.30 -19.49 -3.90
CA VAL A 58 4.91 -19.18 -4.29
C VAL A 58 4.28 -18.21 -3.29
N VAL A 59 4.41 -18.47 -1.99
CA VAL A 59 3.90 -17.56 -0.94
C VAL A 59 4.57 -16.19 -1.02
N ALA A 60 5.91 -16.16 -1.14
CA ALA A 60 6.66 -14.90 -1.27
C ALA A 60 6.22 -14.07 -2.49
N LEU A 61 5.87 -14.73 -3.60
CA LEU A 61 5.38 -14.05 -4.80
C LEU A 61 3.99 -13.48 -4.63
N ASP A 62 3.08 -14.22 -4.00
CA ASP A 62 1.74 -13.75 -3.70
C ASP A 62 1.77 -12.54 -2.74
N GLU A 63 2.53 -12.64 -1.65
CA GLU A 63 2.66 -11.55 -0.67
C GLU A 63 3.30 -10.30 -1.29
N THR A 64 4.38 -10.45 -2.08
CA THR A 64 5.02 -9.31 -2.75
C THR A 64 4.12 -8.70 -3.82
N GLN A 65 3.34 -9.50 -4.55
CA GLN A 65 2.40 -9.00 -5.54
C GLN A 65 1.27 -8.19 -4.88
N ARG A 66 0.67 -8.70 -3.80
CA ARG A 66 -0.35 -7.98 -3.05
C ARG A 66 0.18 -6.65 -2.52
N LEU A 67 1.37 -6.66 -1.91
CA LEU A 67 1.95 -5.47 -1.32
C LEU A 67 2.37 -4.42 -2.36
N ASP A 68 2.86 -4.84 -3.53
CA ASP A 68 3.14 -3.93 -4.65
C ASP A 68 1.85 -3.26 -5.17
N GLN A 69 0.75 -4.01 -5.25
CA GLN A 69 -0.56 -3.48 -5.64
C GLN A 69 -1.11 -2.48 -4.61
N GLU A 70 -0.98 -2.78 -3.31
CA GLU A 70 -1.37 -1.87 -2.23
C GLU A 70 -0.54 -0.58 -2.29
N LEU A 71 0.79 -0.68 -2.40
CA LEU A 71 1.68 0.48 -2.53
C LEU A 71 1.37 1.31 -3.78
N GLN A 72 1.05 0.66 -4.89
CA GLN A 72 0.66 1.34 -6.13
C GLN A 72 -0.69 2.05 -5.99
N THR A 73 -1.66 1.42 -5.32
CA THR A 73 -2.98 2.01 -5.06
C THR A 73 -2.86 3.26 -4.21
N TRP A 74 -2.11 3.18 -3.10
CA TRP A 74 -1.79 4.32 -2.27
C TRP A 74 -1.10 5.43 -3.07
N TYR A 75 -0.07 5.10 -3.87
CA TYR A 75 0.68 6.08 -4.65
C TYR A 75 -0.21 6.83 -5.66
N VAL A 76 -1.10 6.12 -6.34
CA VAL A 76 -2.07 6.73 -7.28
C VAL A 76 -3.04 7.64 -6.51
N SER A 77 -3.51 7.21 -5.34
CA SER A 77 -4.42 8.00 -4.51
C SER A 77 -3.77 9.27 -3.98
N ALA A 78 -2.60 9.15 -3.35
CA ALA A 78 -1.82 10.28 -2.87
C ALA A 78 -1.46 11.25 -4.02
N GLY A 79 -1.20 10.73 -5.22
CA GLY A 79 -0.99 11.53 -6.42
C GLY A 79 -2.21 12.35 -6.84
N ARG A 80 -3.44 11.83 -6.69
CA ARG A 80 -4.67 12.60 -6.91
C ARG A 80 -4.79 13.71 -5.88
N ASP A 81 -4.51 13.42 -4.62
CA ASP A 81 -4.62 14.39 -3.53
C ASP A 81 -3.60 15.52 -3.65
N CYS A 82 -2.37 15.21 -4.10
CA CYS A 82 -1.34 16.21 -4.35
C CYS A 82 -1.76 17.24 -5.41
N ARG A 83 -2.55 16.85 -6.42
CA ARG A 83 -3.02 17.77 -7.47
C ARG A 83 -4.00 18.82 -6.97
N GLN A 84 -4.60 18.60 -5.80
CA GLN A 84 -5.51 19.56 -5.16
C GLN A 84 -4.79 20.55 -4.24
N ARG A 85 -3.46 20.44 -4.08
CA ARG A 85 -2.67 21.29 -3.19
C ARG A 85 -1.99 22.42 -3.95
N PHE A 86 -1.71 23.52 -3.26
CA PHE A 86 -0.98 24.65 -3.85
C PHE A 86 0.45 24.27 -4.29
N PHE A 87 1.17 23.53 -3.44
CA PHE A 87 2.54 23.05 -3.72
C PHE A 87 2.52 21.64 -4.32
N VAL A 88 1.95 21.49 -5.52
CA VAL A 88 1.79 20.20 -6.20
C VAL A 88 3.14 19.48 -6.38
N ASN A 89 4.16 20.19 -6.86
CA ASN A 89 5.46 19.60 -7.18
C ASN A 89 6.16 19.02 -5.94
N ASP A 90 6.15 19.75 -4.84
CA ASP A 90 6.75 19.28 -3.58
C ASP A 90 5.99 18.07 -3.02
N CYS A 91 4.66 18.10 -3.09
CA CYS A 91 3.83 16.97 -2.70
C CYS A 91 4.12 15.72 -3.54
N LEU A 92 4.16 15.86 -4.88
CA LEU A 92 4.48 14.76 -5.79
C LEU A 92 5.88 14.20 -5.55
N LYS A 93 6.87 15.07 -5.29
CA LYS A 93 8.23 14.65 -4.96
C LYS A 93 8.26 13.87 -3.65
N LYS A 94 7.51 14.30 -2.63
CA LYS A 94 7.42 13.60 -1.35
C LYS A 94 6.89 12.18 -1.51
N ILE A 95 5.74 12.00 -2.17
CA ILE A 95 5.14 10.67 -2.36
C ILE A 95 6.01 9.76 -3.24
N GLN A 96 6.79 10.33 -4.16
CA GLN A 96 7.77 9.57 -4.94
C GLN A 96 8.90 9.04 -4.08
N LEU A 97 9.40 9.84 -3.13
CA LEU A 97 10.44 9.41 -2.20
C LEU A 97 9.92 8.32 -1.26
N GLU A 98 8.74 8.51 -0.69
CA GLU A 98 8.07 7.50 0.14
C GLU A 98 7.88 6.18 -0.63
N ARG A 99 7.42 6.20 -1.88
CA ARG A 99 7.32 4.99 -2.70
C ARG A 99 8.68 4.31 -2.92
N ARG A 100 9.74 5.09 -3.17
CA ARG A 100 11.09 4.57 -3.41
C ARG A 100 11.68 3.89 -2.18
N GLU A 101 11.24 4.25 -0.99
CA GLU A 101 11.69 3.64 0.26
C GLU A 101 11.26 2.16 0.38
N TYR A 102 10.03 1.83 -0.03
CA TYR A 102 9.47 0.50 0.17
C TYR A 102 9.75 -0.48 -0.99
N LEU A 103 9.88 0.02 -2.22
CA LEU A 103 10.08 -0.81 -3.42
C LEU A 103 11.30 -1.77 -3.34
N PRO A 104 12.46 -1.41 -2.78
CA PRO A 104 13.63 -2.29 -2.74
C PRO A 104 13.35 -3.61 -2.02
N VAL A 105 12.66 -3.57 -0.88
CA VAL A 105 12.33 -4.77 -0.09
C VAL A 105 11.39 -5.69 -0.88
N ILE A 106 10.29 -5.13 -1.41
CA ILE A 106 9.30 -5.88 -2.20
C ILE A 106 9.98 -6.54 -3.42
N ARG A 107 10.82 -5.77 -4.12
CA ARG A 107 11.53 -6.25 -5.32
C ARG A 107 12.55 -7.33 -4.99
N ARG A 108 13.31 -7.19 -3.91
CA ARG A 108 14.29 -8.20 -3.49
C ARG A 108 13.61 -9.55 -3.30
N VAL A 109 12.57 -9.61 -2.45
CA VAL A 109 11.84 -10.84 -2.14
C VAL A 109 11.23 -11.45 -3.42
N SER A 110 10.62 -10.63 -4.27
CA SER A 110 10.03 -11.09 -5.55
C SER A 110 11.09 -11.65 -6.51
N GLN A 111 12.28 -11.03 -6.57
CA GLN A 111 13.37 -11.46 -7.43
C GLN A 111 14.00 -12.77 -6.95
N GLU A 112 14.27 -12.90 -5.65
CA GLU A 112 14.77 -14.14 -5.04
C GLU A 112 13.81 -15.30 -5.32
N ALA A 113 12.50 -15.12 -5.08
CA ALA A 113 11.49 -16.14 -5.34
C ALA A 113 11.43 -16.53 -6.83
N LYS A 114 11.45 -15.55 -7.75
CA LYS A 114 11.46 -15.81 -9.21
C LYS A 114 12.72 -16.53 -9.65
N ALA A 115 13.87 -16.19 -9.07
CA ALA A 115 15.15 -16.84 -9.38
C ALA A 115 15.09 -18.33 -9.02
N LEU A 116 14.59 -18.66 -7.81
CA LEU A 116 14.41 -20.06 -7.40
C LEU A 116 13.44 -20.80 -8.32
N GLN A 117 12.28 -20.21 -8.63
CA GLN A 117 11.32 -20.86 -9.54
C GLN A 117 11.92 -21.13 -10.93
N ARG A 118 12.74 -20.22 -11.46
CA ARG A 118 13.44 -20.44 -12.73
C ARG A 118 14.43 -21.61 -12.62
N GLN A 119 15.21 -21.65 -11.55
CA GLN A 119 16.17 -22.73 -11.31
C GLN A 119 15.47 -24.09 -11.23
N LEU A 120 14.38 -24.21 -10.46
CA LEU A 120 13.63 -25.45 -10.31
C LEU A 120 13.02 -25.93 -11.63
N ARG A 121 12.56 -25.00 -12.48
CA ARG A 121 12.03 -25.35 -13.82
C ARG A 121 13.12 -25.91 -14.73
N VAL A 122 14.32 -25.32 -14.70
CA VAL A 122 15.46 -25.81 -15.47
C VAL A 122 15.84 -27.22 -15.01
N LEU A 123 16.01 -27.44 -13.70
CA LEU A 123 16.31 -28.76 -13.15
C LEU A 123 15.27 -29.82 -13.54
N ALA A 124 13.98 -29.48 -13.44
CA ALA A 124 12.91 -30.38 -13.85
C ALA A 124 12.90 -30.69 -15.36
N ALA A 125 13.35 -29.76 -16.21
CA ALA A 125 13.49 -29.98 -17.64
C ALA A 125 14.68 -30.91 -17.93
N ASP A 126 15.83 -30.67 -17.30
CA ASP A 126 17.04 -31.49 -17.45
C ASP A 126 16.79 -32.94 -17.01
N GLU A 127 16.07 -33.15 -15.90
CA GLU A 127 15.67 -34.48 -15.45
C GLU A 127 14.75 -35.21 -16.43
N ARG A 128 13.86 -34.49 -17.12
CA ARG A 128 12.97 -35.09 -18.13
C ARG A 128 13.77 -35.54 -19.35
N LEU A 129 14.66 -34.68 -19.85
CA LEU A 129 15.53 -34.99 -20.97
C LEU A 129 16.45 -36.18 -20.68
N ALA A 130 17.03 -36.25 -19.48
CA ALA A 130 17.85 -37.39 -19.07
C ALA A 130 17.07 -38.71 -19.04
N LYS A 131 15.80 -38.68 -18.57
CA LYS A 131 14.93 -39.86 -18.56
C LYS A 131 14.54 -40.33 -19.97
N GLU A 132 14.38 -39.42 -20.92
CA GLU A 132 14.09 -39.74 -22.32
C GLU A 132 15.28 -40.42 -22.98
N GLN A 133 16.50 -39.89 -22.78
CA GLN A 133 17.73 -40.48 -23.33
C GLN A 133 18.04 -41.89 -22.82
N ILE A 134 17.61 -42.22 -21.60
CA ILE A 134 17.75 -43.58 -21.04
C ILE A 134 16.74 -44.54 -21.69
N LYS A 135 15.54 -44.07 -22.05
CA LYS A 135 14.50 -44.92 -22.67
C LYS A 135 14.77 -45.24 -24.13
N GLU A 136 15.53 -44.39 -24.83
CA GLU A 136 15.90 -44.59 -26.23
C GLU A 136 17.13 -45.48 -26.41
N LYS A 137 17.82 -45.85 -25.32
CA LYS A 137 18.93 -46.80 -25.30
C LYS A 137 18.47 -48.19 -24.88
#